data_AF-A0A7C0UKD5-F1
#
_entry.id   AF-A0A7C0UKD5-F1
#
_cell.length_a   1.000
_cell.length_b   1.000
_cell.length_c   1.000
_cell.angle_alpha   90.00
_cell.angle_beta   90.00
_cell.angle_gamma   90.00
#
_symmetry.space_group_name_H-M   'P 1'
#
loop_
_entity.id
_entity.type
_entity.pdbx_description
1 polymer ?
#
loop_
_entity_poly.entity_id
_entity_poly.type
_entity_poly.pdbx_seq_one_letter_code
_entity_poly.pdbx_strand_id
1 'polypeptide(L)'
;TRDLDELHAEFARLFLMGKMAVPPYESLYKGGKTLMGDAAVAVRKEYLEEGLQVEKLYQEPDDHIATEFEFMFFLCKKTVAALKKSGEKKAGAFLAKQRDFMETHLGNWAPQFCDKILDSTNSDFYRGAALLTKGFIEEDSRFLKEAGEK
;
A
#
# COMPACT_ATOMS: atom_id res chain seq x y z
N THR A 1 12.40 -7.70 25.83
CA THR A 1 12.03 -9.08 25.44
C THR A 1 10.52 -9.26 25.56
N ARG A 2 9.90 -9.08 26.73
CA ARG A 2 8.44 -9.16 26.92
C ARG A 2 7.60 -8.28 25.97
N ASP A 3 8.01 -7.04 25.73
CA ASP A 3 7.32 -6.09 24.84
C ASP A 3 7.29 -6.55 23.36
N LEU A 4 8.39 -7.18 22.90
CA LEU A 4 8.47 -7.71 21.54
C LEU A 4 7.61 -8.97 21.36
N ASP A 5 7.54 -9.82 22.39
CA ASP A 5 6.67 -11.00 22.38
C ASP A 5 5.19 -10.59 22.36
N GLU A 6 4.82 -9.54 23.10
CA GLU A 6 3.47 -8.95 23.08
C GLU A 6 3.13 -8.37 21.69
N LEU A 7 4.08 -7.70 21.02
CA LEU A 7 3.89 -7.24 19.64
C LEU A 7 3.75 -8.38 18.63
N HIS A 8 4.54 -9.45 18.73
CA HIS A 8 4.40 -10.61 17.84
C HIS A 8 3.06 -11.33 18.02
N ALA A 9 2.60 -11.48 19.27
CA ALA A 9 1.30 -12.06 19.55
C ALA A 9 0.17 -11.22 18.95
N GLU A 10 0.25 -9.90 19.10
CA GLU A 10 -0.72 -8.96 18.53
C GLU A 10 -0.68 -8.96 16.99
N PHE A 11 0.51 -9.04 16.37
CA PHE A 11 0.67 -9.21 14.93
C PHE A 11 -0.07 -10.45 14.43
N ALA A 12 0.18 -11.61 15.05
CA ALA A 12 -0.44 -12.86 14.66
C ALA A 12 -1.96 -12.80 14.80
N ARG A 13 -2.46 -12.18 15.87
CA ARG A 13 -3.89 -12.00 16.12
C ARG A 13 -4.54 -11.04 15.11
N LEU A 14 -3.88 -9.93 14.77
CA LEU A 14 -4.42 -8.93 13.86
C LEU A 14 -4.39 -9.41 12.41
N PHE A 15 -3.27 -9.95 11.93
CA PHE A 15 -3.06 -10.11 10.48
C PHE A 15 -3.12 -11.57 10.00
N LEU A 16 -2.86 -12.55 10.87
CA LEU A 16 -2.68 -13.95 10.44
C LEU A 16 -3.83 -14.87 10.84
N MET A 17 -4.46 -14.65 12.00
CA MET A 17 -5.36 -15.65 12.60
C MET A 17 -6.65 -15.06 13.14
N GLY A 18 -7.75 -15.79 12.94
CA GLY A 18 -9.03 -15.54 13.59
C GLY A 18 -10.08 -14.91 12.68
N LYS A 19 -11.35 -14.98 13.11
CA LYS A 19 -12.50 -14.47 12.34
C LYS A 19 -12.54 -12.95 12.21
N MET A 20 -11.81 -12.24 13.08
CA MET A 20 -11.69 -10.79 13.09
C MET A 20 -10.31 -10.32 12.60
N ALA A 21 -9.56 -11.19 11.91
CA ALA A 21 -8.31 -10.78 11.30
C ALA A 21 -8.57 -9.64 10.30
N VAL A 22 -7.64 -8.71 10.25
CA VAL A 22 -7.59 -7.55 9.37
C VAL A 22 -6.49 -7.81 8.35
N PRO A 23 -6.72 -8.68 7.36
CA PRO A 23 -5.68 -9.10 6.45
C PRO A 23 -5.20 -7.90 5.61
N PRO A 24 -3.89 -7.76 5.35
CA PRO A 24 -3.29 -6.60 4.70
C PRO A 24 -3.23 -6.71 3.16
N TYR A 25 -4.34 -7.12 2.52
CA TYR A 25 -4.40 -7.36 1.06
C TYR A 25 -5.59 -6.65 0.41
N GLU A 26 -5.37 -5.86 -0.65
CA GLU A 26 -6.40 -5.08 -1.36
C GLU A 26 -7.61 -5.93 -1.81
N SER A 27 -7.35 -7.10 -2.38
CA SER A 27 -8.35 -8.03 -2.93
C SER A 27 -9.46 -8.37 -1.95
N LEU A 28 -9.16 -8.37 -0.65
CA LEU A 28 -10.13 -8.66 0.41
C LEU A 28 -11.00 -7.47 0.82
N TYR A 29 -10.64 -6.25 0.40
CA TYR A 29 -11.41 -5.03 0.65
C TYR A 29 -12.27 -4.65 -0.56
N LYS A 30 -11.81 -4.95 -1.78
CA LYS A 30 -12.55 -4.68 -3.03
C LYS A 30 -13.65 -5.71 -3.36
N GLY A 31 -14.13 -6.46 -2.38
CA GLY A 31 -15.21 -7.44 -2.57
C GLY A 31 -14.79 -8.72 -3.30
N GLY A 32 -13.48 -8.95 -3.46
CA GLY A 32 -12.96 -10.22 -3.97
C GLY A 32 -13.24 -11.35 -2.98
N LYS A 33 -13.76 -12.47 -3.47
CA LYS A 33 -13.94 -13.70 -2.69
C LYS A 33 -12.63 -14.50 -2.56
N THR A 34 -11.57 -14.09 -3.25
CA THR A 34 -10.29 -14.79 -3.35
C THR A 34 -9.11 -13.85 -3.17
N LEU A 35 -8.08 -14.32 -2.46
CA LEU A 35 -6.85 -13.58 -2.14
C LEU A 35 -6.02 -13.23 -3.40
N MET A 36 -6.15 -14.04 -4.46
CA MET A 36 -5.50 -13.83 -5.77
C MET A 36 -6.48 -13.25 -6.80
N GLY A 37 -7.37 -12.36 -6.35
CA GLY A 37 -8.43 -11.78 -7.17
C GLY A 37 -7.93 -10.73 -8.17
N ASP A 38 -8.88 -10.08 -8.83
CA ASP A 38 -8.60 -9.09 -9.89
C ASP A 38 -7.70 -7.94 -9.43
N ALA A 39 -7.79 -7.55 -8.15
CA ALA A 39 -6.93 -6.53 -7.55
C ALA A 39 -5.44 -6.93 -7.58
N ALA A 40 -5.08 -8.11 -7.08
CA ALA A 40 -3.72 -8.63 -7.13
C ALA A 40 -3.17 -8.73 -8.57
N VAL A 41 -4.02 -9.09 -9.54
CA VAL A 41 -3.63 -9.13 -10.95
C VAL A 41 -3.41 -7.71 -11.52
N ALA A 42 -4.27 -6.76 -11.17
CA ALA A 42 -4.15 -5.38 -11.61
C ALA A 42 -2.88 -4.73 -11.04
N VAL A 43 -2.62 -4.91 -9.74
CA VAL A 43 -1.39 -4.44 -9.07
C VAL A 43 -0.14 -5.06 -9.71
N ARG A 44 -0.15 -6.38 -9.97
CA ARG A 44 0.96 -7.06 -10.66
C ARG A 44 1.24 -6.44 -12.04
N LYS A 45 0.20 -6.06 -12.77
CA LYS A 45 0.35 -5.45 -14.10
C LYS A 45 1.11 -4.13 -14.01
N GLU A 46 0.77 -3.26 -13.05
CA GLU A 46 1.47 -2.00 -12.80
C GLU A 46 2.96 -2.22 -12.50
N TYR A 47 3.28 -3.24 -11.70
CA TYR A 47 4.68 -3.60 -11.41
C TYR A 47 5.43 -4.03 -12.67
N LEU A 48 4.83 -4.89 -13.49
CA LEU A 48 5.43 -5.40 -14.72
C LEU A 48 5.66 -4.29 -15.76
N GLU A 49 4.77 -3.31 -15.84
CA GLU A 49 4.92 -2.14 -16.72
C GLU A 49 6.16 -1.31 -16.39
N GLU A 50 6.59 -1.31 -15.13
CA GLU A 50 7.84 -0.69 -14.67
C GLU A 50 9.06 -1.63 -14.70
N GLY A 51 8.88 -2.84 -15.23
CA GLY A 51 9.92 -3.86 -15.31
C GLY A 51 10.26 -4.51 -13.96
N LEU A 52 9.35 -4.45 -12.99
CA LEU A 52 9.48 -5.10 -11.69
C LEU A 52 8.85 -6.49 -11.72
N GLN A 53 9.39 -7.38 -10.90
CA GLN A 53 8.81 -8.69 -10.61
C GLN A 53 8.76 -8.88 -9.10
N VAL A 54 7.64 -9.37 -8.60
CA VAL A 54 7.49 -9.65 -7.16
C VAL A 54 8.29 -10.90 -6.82
N GLU A 55 9.09 -10.84 -5.76
CA GLU A 55 10.00 -11.91 -5.35
C GLU A 55 9.26 -13.23 -5.06
N LYS A 56 8.08 -13.14 -4.47
CA LYS A 56 7.24 -14.27 -4.07
C LYS A 56 6.07 -14.52 -5.01
N LEU A 57 6.33 -14.37 -6.32
CA LEU A 57 5.33 -14.60 -7.36
C LEU A 57 4.62 -15.96 -7.14
N TYR A 58 3.29 -15.93 -7.10
CA TYR A 58 2.40 -17.07 -6.84
C TYR A 58 2.42 -17.68 -5.43
N GLN A 59 3.27 -17.19 -4.52
CA GLN A 59 3.31 -17.65 -3.13
C GLN A 59 2.47 -16.77 -2.22
N GLU A 60 2.46 -15.45 -2.47
CA GLU A 60 1.56 -14.49 -1.81
C GLU A 60 0.95 -13.54 -2.86
N PRO A 61 -0.23 -12.97 -2.58
CA PRO A 61 -0.81 -11.94 -3.43
C PRO A 61 0.10 -10.71 -3.52
N ASP A 62 0.15 -10.11 -4.70
CA ASP A 62 1.02 -8.95 -4.98
C ASP A 62 0.42 -7.62 -4.49
N ASP A 63 -0.81 -7.67 -3.97
CA ASP A 63 -1.58 -6.55 -3.43
C ASP A 63 -1.47 -6.44 -1.90
N HIS A 64 -0.39 -6.98 -1.33
CA HIS A 64 -0.06 -6.73 0.06
C HIS A 64 0.30 -5.26 0.26
N ILE A 65 -0.19 -4.62 1.34
CA ILE A 65 0.04 -3.18 1.59
C ILE A 65 1.51 -2.77 1.55
N ALA A 66 2.41 -3.62 2.06
CA ALA A 66 3.85 -3.35 2.04
C ALA A 66 4.42 -3.33 0.62
N THR A 67 3.94 -4.23 -0.25
CA THR A 67 4.36 -4.32 -1.65
C THR A 67 3.87 -3.11 -2.44
N GLU A 68 2.62 -2.69 -2.21
CA GLU A 68 2.07 -1.48 -2.82
C GLU A 68 2.83 -0.22 -2.38
N PHE A 69 3.20 -0.10 -1.10
CA PHE A 69 4.05 1.00 -0.63
C PHE A 69 5.47 0.95 -1.21
N GLU A 70 6.04 -0.24 -1.38
CA GLU A 70 7.36 -0.39 -2.02
C GLU A 70 7.32 0.08 -3.48
N PHE A 71 6.23 -0.19 -4.19
CA PHE A 71 6.04 0.33 -5.54
C PHE A 71 5.92 1.85 -5.57
N MET A 72 5.16 2.46 -4.66
CA MET A 72 5.11 3.93 -4.52
C MET A 72 6.50 4.51 -4.24
N PHE A 73 7.28 3.89 -3.35
CA PHE A 73 8.66 4.30 -3.07
C PHE A 73 9.54 4.20 -4.32
N PHE A 74 9.42 3.12 -5.10
CA PHE A 74 10.13 2.97 -6.37
C PHE A 74 9.80 4.11 -7.35
N LEU A 75 8.50 4.45 -7.51
CA LEU A 75 8.07 5.54 -8.37
C LEU A 75 8.60 6.90 -7.87
N CYS A 76 8.60 7.15 -6.56
CA CYS A 76 9.22 8.34 -5.97
C CYS A 76 10.70 8.47 -6.35
N LYS A 77 11.46 7.36 -6.27
CA LYS A 77 12.87 7.35 -6.68
C LYS A 77 13.03 7.63 -8.18
N LYS A 78 12.15 7.10 -9.02
CA LYS A 78 12.15 7.38 -10.47
C LYS A 78 11.87 8.86 -10.76
N THR A 79 10.91 9.46 -10.08
CA THR A 79 10.61 10.90 -10.16
C THR A 79 11.83 11.74 -9.79
N VAL A 80 12.46 11.48 -8.65
CA VAL A 80 13.67 12.20 -8.21
C VAL A 80 14.82 12.04 -9.20
N ALA A 81 15.04 10.83 -9.73
CA ALA A 81 16.07 10.59 -10.74
C ALA A 81 15.79 11.31 -12.05
N ALA A 82 14.52 11.35 -12.49
CA ALA A 82 14.08 12.04 -13.69
C ALA A 82 14.26 13.56 -13.56
N LEU A 83 13.90 14.17 -12.42
CA LEU A 83 14.13 15.59 -12.16
C LEU A 83 15.61 15.96 -12.32
N LYS A 84 16.51 15.09 -11.85
CA LYS A 84 17.96 15.34 -11.93
C LYS A 84 18.58 15.13 -13.31
N LYS A 85 18.04 14.21 -14.13
CA LYS A 85 18.73 13.70 -15.33
C LYS A 85 17.95 13.81 -16.63
N SER A 86 16.63 13.90 -16.58
CA SER A 86 15.73 13.79 -17.74
C SER A 86 14.74 14.93 -17.87
N GLY A 87 14.70 15.84 -16.89
CA GLY A 87 13.84 17.02 -16.88
C GLY A 87 12.43 16.76 -16.36
N GLU A 88 11.69 17.85 -16.21
CA GLU A 88 10.37 17.90 -15.56
C GLU A 88 9.33 17.03 -16.27
N LYS A 89 9.34 16.96 -17.61
CA LYS A 89 8.38 16.14 -18.36
C LYS A 89 8.40 14.67 -17.96
N LYS A 90 9.60 14.07 -17.81
CA LYS A 90 9.73 12.66 -17.42
C LYS A 90 9.41 12.45 -15.94
N ALA A 91 9.72 13.43 -15.10
CA ALA A 91 9.32 13.40 -13.69
C ALA A 91 7.79 13.46 -13.54
N GLY A 92 7.12 14.32 -14.33
CA GLY A 92 5.67 14.43 -14.39
C GLY A 92 4.98 13.13 -14.79
N ALA A 93 5.56 12.35 -15.72
CA ALA A 93 5.04 11.03 -16.07
C ALA A 93 5.07 10.03 -14.88
N PHE A 94 6.12 10.05 -14.07
CA PHE A 94 6.18 9.21 -12.86
C PHE A 94 5.27 9.73 -11.75
N LEU A 95 5.08 11.04 -11.60
CA LEU A 95 4.08 11.62 -10.70
C LEU A 95 2.66 11.24 -11.10
N ALA A 96 2.35 11.26 -12.40
CA ALA A 96 1.06 10.80 -12.91
C ALA A 96 0.83 9.32 -12.56
N LYS A 97 1.84 8.45 -12.75
CA LYS A 97 1.76 7.04 -12.33
C LYS A 97 1.54 6.88 -10.82
N GLN A 98 2.22 7.68 -9.99
CA GLN A 98 1.99 7.67 -8.52
C GLN A 98 0.54 8.04 -8.18
N ARG A 99 0.02 9.10 -8.79
CA ARG A 99 -1.37 9.53 -8.60
C ARG A 99 -2.34 8.43 -9.03
N ASP A 100 -2.18 7.88 -10.23
CA ASP A 100 -3.08 6.88 -10.78
C ASP A 100 -3.06 5.60 -9.92
N PHE A 101 -1.88 5.17 -9.44
CA PHE A 101 -1.75 4.04 -8.51
C PHE A 101 -2.37 4.35 -7.14
N MET A 102 -2.15 5.55 -6.59
CA MET A 102 -2.75 5.98 -5.33
C MET A 102 -4.28 6.01 -5.41
N GLU A 103 -4.86 6.52 -6.50
CA GLU A 103 -6.32 6.62 -6.68
C GLU A 103 -6.95 5.26 -6.95
N THR A 104 -6.28 4.42 -7.73
CA THR A 104 -6.82 3.12 -8.13
C THR A 104 -6.65 2.07 -7.05
N HIS A 105 -5.49 2.04 -6.37
CA HIS A 105 -5.09 1.02 -5.40
C HIS A 105 -5.07 1.57 -3.98
N LEU A 106 -3.89 1.92 -3.43
CA LEU A 106 -3.68 2.26 -2.02
C LEU A 106 -4.78 3.16 -1.40
N GLY A 107 -5.10 4.28 -2.03
CA GLY A 107 -6.08 5.24 -1.51
C GLY A 107 -7.52 4.72 -1.49
N ASN A 108 -7.83 3.65 -2.22
CA ASN A 108 -9.17 3.09 -2.34
C ASN A 108 -9.49 2.03 -1.28
N TRP A 109 -8.48 1.45 -0.63
CA TRP A 109 -8.68 0.35 0.32
C TRP A 109 -7.92 0.53 1.64
N ALA A 110 -6.71 1.09 1.60
CA ALA A 110 -5.85 1.17 2.76
C ALA A 110 -6.41 2.05 3.90
N PRO A 111 -7.18 3.13 3.65
CA PRO A 111 -7.86 3.85 4.73
C PRO A 111 -8.84 2.96 5.51
N GLN A 112 -9.62 2.13 4.81
CA GLN A 112 -10.54 1.18 5.45
C GLN A 112 -9.80 0.07 6.21
N PHE A 113 -8.67 -0.41 5.67
CA PHE A 113 -7.77 -1.32 6.38
C PHE A 113 -7.28 -0.72 7.69
N CYS A 114 -6.84 0.55 7.68
CA CYS A 114 -6.40 1.26 8.88
C CYS A 114 -7.54 1.39 9.90
N ASP A 115 -8.75 1.73 9.47
CA ASP A 115 -9.92 1.80 10.36
C ASP A 115 -10.23 0.46 11.03
N LYS A 116 -10.17 -0.64 10.27
CA LYS A 116 -10.33 -1.99 10.86
C LYS A 116 -9.25 -2.33 11.87
N ILE A 117 -7.99 -1.91 11.66
CA ILE A 117 -6.94 -2.09 12.68
C ILE A 117 -7.32 -1.33 13.94
N LEU A 118 -7.72 -0.05 13.81
CA LEU A 118 -8.06 0.81 14.95
C LEU A 118 -9.23 0.28 15.78
N ASP A 119 -10.20 -0.35 15.13
CA ASP A 119 -11.34 -1.01 15.78
C ASP A 119 -10.96 -2.35 16.43
N SER A 120 -9.88 -2.98 15.97
CA SER A 120 -9.53 -4.35 16.35
C SER A 120 -8.36 -4.46 17.33
N THR A 121 -7.54 -3.42 17.50
CA THR A 121 -6.31 -3.45 18.32
C THR A 121 -6.44 -2.67 19.63
N ASN A 122 -5.84 -3.23 20.67
CA ASN A 122 -5.58 -2.54 21.94
C ASN A 122 -4.10 -2.14 22.11
N SER A 123 -3.26 -2.40 21.11
CA SER A 123 -1.84 -2.06 21.14
C SER A 123 -1.61 -0.65 20.63
N ASP A 124 -1.04 0.22 21.47
CA ASP A 124 -0.70 1.59 21.10
C ASP A 124 0.23 1.66 19.88
N PHE A 125 1.10 0.66 19.70
CA PHE A 125 1.96 0.56 18.53
C PHE A 125 1.15 0.42 17.23
N TYR A 126 0.24 -0.56 17.16
CA TYR A 126 -0.58 -0.78 15.96
C TYR A 126 -1.63 0.32 15.76
N ARG A 127 -2.12 0.94 16.83
CA ARG A 127 -2.93 2.17 16.73
C ARG A 127 -2.14 3.30 16.07
N GLY A 128 -0.93 3.56 16.56
CA GLY A 128 -0.05 4.59 16.01
C GLY A 128 0.31 4.33 14.55
N ALA A 129 0.66 3.09 14.22
CA ALA A 129 0.97 2.68 12.85
C ALA A 129 -0.22 2.89 11.90
N ALA A 130 -1.43 2.52 12.32
CA ALA A 130 -2.64 2.71 11.52
C ALA A 130 -2.99 4.19 11.32
N LEU A 131 -2.90 5.01 12.38
CA LEU A 131 -3.14 6.46 12.30
C LEU A 131 -2.13 7.15 11.37
N LEU A 132 -0.84 6.84 11.52
CA LEU A 132 0.22 7.41 10.67
C LEU A 132 0.03 7.00 9.21
N THR A 133 -0.24 5.72 8.96
CA THR A 133 -0.45 5.19 7.61
C THR A 133 -1.67 5.85 6.94
N LYS A 134 -2.79 5.93 7.65
CA LYS A 134 -4.02 6.56 7.14
C LYS A 134 -3.79 8.04 6.82
N GLY A 135 -3.22 8.79 7.76
CA GLY A 135 -2.94 10.22 7.57
C GLY A 135 -1.96 10.47 6.43
N PHE A 136 -0.94 9.62 6.27
CA PHE A 136 0.00 9.69 5.15
C PHE A 136 -0.70 9.48 3.81
N ILE A 137 -1.50 8.43 3.66
CA ILE A 137 -2.24 8.14 2.41
C ILE A 137 -3.16 9.30 2.03
N GLU A 138 -3.89 9.86 3.01
CA GLU A 138 -4.80 10.97 2.78
C GLU A 138 -4.07 12.25 2.33
N GLU A 139 -2.93 12.56 2.95
CA GLU A 139 -2.10 13.72 2.57
C GLU A 139 -1.42 13.51 1.23
N ASP A 140 -0.84 12.35 0.98
CA ASP A 140 -0.16 12.04 -0.28
C ASP A 140 -1.15 12.00 -1.45
N SER A 141 -2.37 11.48 -1.23
CA SER A 141 -3.45 11.55 -2.23
C SER A 141 -3.85 13.00 -2.57
N ARG A 142 -3.91 13.90 -1.57
CA ARG A 142 -4.14 15.34 -1.82
C ARG A 142 -3.00 15.94 -2.63
N PHE A 143 -1.77 15.73 -2.18
CA PHE A 143 -0.58 16.26 -2.85
C PHE A 143 -0.49 15.81 -4.31
N LEU A 144 -0.71 14.52 -4.59
CA LEU A 144 -0.62 13.96 -5.95
C LEU A 144 -1.72 14.49 -6.89
N LYS A 145 -2.90 14.84 -6.36
CA LYS A 145 -3.95 15.52 -7.14
C LYS A 145 -3.52 16.92 -7.55
N GLU A 146 -3.05 17.72 -6.58
CA GLU A 146 -2.60 19.10 -6.83
C GLU A 146 -1.37 19.16 -7.75
N ALA A 147 -0.45 18.21 -7.63
CA ALA A 147 0.75 18.13 -8.46
C ALA A 147 0.45 17.80 -9.94
N GLY A 148 -0.70 17.18 -10.22
CA GLY A 148 -1.13 16.81 -11.58
C GLY A 148 -1.89 17.89 -12.34
N GLU A 149 -2.27 18.99 -11.69
CA GLU A 149 -3.05 20.09 -12.28
C GLU A 149 -2.19 21.21 -12.89
N LYS A 150 -0.86 21.07 -12.87
CA LYS A 150 0.12 22.03 -13.41
C LYS A 150 0.79 21.50 -14.67
#